data_AF-A0A1J3F9U8-F1
#
_entry.id   AF-A0A1J3F9U8-F1
#
_cell.length_a   1.000
_cell.length_b   1.000
_cell.length_c   1.000
_cell.angle_alpha   90.00
_cell.angle_beta   90.00
_cell.angle_gamma   90.00
#
_symmetry.space_group_name_H-M   'P 1'
#
loop_
_entity.id
_entity.type
_entity.pdbx_description
1 polymer ?
#
loop_
_entity_poly.entity_id
_entity_poly.type
_entity_poly.pdbx_seq_one_letter_code
_entity_poly.pdbx_strand_id
1 'polypeptide(L)'
;NVVKLMNGIQSVEVLYLESDTLEVLSLCRESMPVFNNLKTLCISSHERRGWQAMPVLLRNCPRLEFLRIEGLVHHVTDGCGDACDCNYRKDKGRSLKSCPVKFIEIQGFRGTMKEMRMIEHFLDYFPCLKEMRIYIEENAPTPLRNDFEASELVVEMIEDYKDMYNCKVKLLMSDYLVNKWTARPSL
;
A
#
# COMPACT_ATOMS: atom_id res chain seq x y z
N ASN A 1 -15.65 8.19 -21.29
CA ASN A 1 -14.57 9.22 -21.39
C ASN A 1 -13.99 9.40 -19.99
N VAL A 2 -12.88 8.70 -19.69
CA VAL A 2 -12.30 8.61 -18.32
C VAL A 2 -11.71 9.94 -17.88
N VAL A 3 -10.99 10.64 -18.76
CA VAL A 3 -10.40 11.96 -18.46
C VAL A 3 -11.46 12.98 -18.06
N LYS A 4 -12.60 13.04 -18.78
CA LYS A 4 -13.71 13.92 -18.40
C LYS A 4 -14.27 13.60 -17.01
N LEU A 5 -14.39 12.31 -16.67
CA LEU A 5 -14.84 11.89 -15.34
C LEU A 5 -13.85 12.35 -14.26
N MET A 6 -12.55 12.08 -14.43
CA MET A 6 -11.54 12.46 -13.45
C MET A 6 -11.48 13.97 -13.25
N ASN A 7 -11.57 14.75 -14.34
CA ASN A 7 -11.65 16.21 -14.26
C ASN A 7 -12.89 16.69 -13.51
N GLY A 8 -14.02 16.00 -13.67
CA GLY A 8 -15.27 16.32 -12.96
C GLY A 8 -15.22 16.07 -11.45
N ILE A 9 -14.34 15.18 -10.98
CA ILE A 9 -14.22 14.81 -9.56
C ILE A 9 -12.94 15.36 -8.90
N GLN A 10 -12.20 16.26 -9.54
CA GLN A 10 -10.91 16.76 -9.03
C GLN A 10 -10.98 17.50 -7.68
N SER A 11 -12.17 17.94 -7.27
CA SER A 11 -12.41 18.72 -6.05
C SER A 11 -12.74 17.88 -4.81
N VAL A 12 -12.84 16.55 -4.93
CA VAL A 12 -13.18 15.67 -3.80
C VAL A 12 -12.07 15.63 -2.75
N GLU A 13 -12.44 15.44 -1.48
CA GLU A 13 -11.47 15.25 -0.39
C GLU A 13 -11.14 13.77 -0.13
N VAL A 14 -12.05 12.87 -0.50
CA VAL A 14 -11.91 11.42 -0.34
C VAL A 14 -12.22 10.73 -1.67
N LEU A 15 -11.34 9.81 -2.07
CA LEU A 15 -11.50 9.03 -3.30
C LEU A 15 -11.26 7.55 -3.02
N TYR A 16 -12.18 6.72 -3.49
CA TYR A 16 -12.09 5.27 -3.45
C TYR A 16 -11.93 4.75 -4.88
N LEU A 17 -10.92 3.93 -5.11
CA LEU A 17 -10.64 3.33 -6.41
C LEU A 17 -10.52 1.82 -6.26
N GLU A 18 -11.41 1.09 -6.94
CA GLU A 18 -11.25 -0.35 -7.08
C GLU A 18 -10.12 -0.69 -8.06
N SER A 19 -9.62 -1.93 -8.01
CA SER A 19 -8.49 -2.38 -8.83
C SER A 19 -8.74 -2.24 -10.34
N ASP A 20 -9.96 -2.52 -10.80
CA ASP A 20 -10.39 -2.31 -12.19
C ASP A 20 -10.34 -0.82 -12.57
N THR A 21 -10.80 0.06 -11.67
CA THR A 21 -10.78 1.50 -11.90
C THR A 21 -9.35 2.01 -11.98
N LEU A 22 -8.48 1.59 -11.06
CA LEU A 22 -7.07 1.96 -11.05
C LEU A 22 -6.35 1.55 -12.35
N GLU A 23 -6.62 0.34 -12.87
CA GLU A 23 -6.04 -0.10 -14.14
C GLU A 23 -6.51 0.78 -15.31
N VAL A 24 -7.81 1.10 -15.37
CA VAL A 24 -8.38 1.98 -16.41
C VAL A 24 -7.80 3.41 -16.34
N LEU A 25 -7.42 3.90 -15.15
CA LEU A 25 -6.76 5.21 -15.01
C LEU A 25 -5.41 5.30 -15.73
N SER A 26 -4.77 4.17 -16.04
CA SER A 26 -3.52 4.15 -16.83
C SER A 26 -3.72 4.76 -18.23
N LEU A 27 -4.95 4.78 -18.74
CA LEU A 27 -5.31 5.39 -20.02
C LEU A 27 -5.23 6.92 -20.00
N CYS A 28 -5.31 7.55 -18.82
CA CYS A 28 -5.25 9.00 -18.71
C CYS A 28 -3.82 9.55 -18.90
N ARG A 29 -2.78 8.77 -18.61
CA ARG A 29 -1.37 9.16 -18.72
C ARG A 29 -1.13 10.61 -18.23
N GLU A 30 -0.70 11.51 -19.12
CA GLU A 30 -0.42 12.92 -18.85
C GLU A 30 -1.67 13.80 -18.65
N SER A 31 -2.86 13.29 -18.99
CA SER A 31 -4.16 13.97 -18.82
C SER A 31 -4.80 13.70 -17.46
N MET A 32 -4.10 13.03 -16.53
CA MET A 32 -4.57 12.88 -15.15
C MET A 32 -4.67 14.28 -14.50
N PRO A 33 -5.83 14.68 -13.94
CA PRO A 33 -5.94 15.96 -13.25
C PRO A 33 -5.13 15.95 -11.96
N VAL A 34 -4.88 17.15 -11.43
CA VAL A 34 -4.34 17.35 -10.09
C VAL A 34 -5.50 17.42 -9.09
N PHE A 35 -5.48 16.55 -8.09
CA PHE A 35 -6.48 16.50 -7.03
C PHE A 35 -6.07 17.41 -5.86
N ASN A 36 -6.24 18.72 -6.05
CA ASN A 36 -5.79 19.74 -5.10
C ASN A 36 -6.46 19.68 -3.71
N ASN A 37 -7.58 18.97 -3.58
CA ASN A 37 -8.33 18.86 -2.32
C ASN A 37 -8.26 17.47 -1.69
N LEU A 38 -7.70 16.48 -2.39
CA LEU A 38 -7.73 15.09 -1.95
C LEU A 38 -6.80 14.90 -0.75
N LYS A 39 -7.40 14.49 0.39
CA LYS A 39 -6.71 14.19 1.65
C LYS A 39 -6.64 12.69 1.91
N THR A 40 -7.62 11.94 1.43
CA THR A 40 -7.76 10.50 1.67
C THR A 40 -7.93 9.75 0.36
N LEU A 41 -7.04 8.80 0.10
CA LEU A 41 -7.10 7.92 -1.06
C LEU A 41 -7.18 6.48 -0.58
N CYS A 42 -8.22 5.77 -1.00
CA CYS A 42 -8.43 4.36 -0.72
C CYS A 42 -8.36 3.59 -2.03
N ILE A 43 -7.51 2.57 -2.08
CA ILE A 43 -7.28 1.77 -3.27
C ILE A 43 -7.42 0.29 -2.91
N SER A 44 -8.22 -0.44 -3.66
CA SER A 44 -8.19 -1.91 -3.65
C SER A 44 -7.31 -2.40 -4.79
N SER A 45 -6.46 -3.38 -4.53
CA SER A 45 -5.54 -3.97 -5.51
C SER A 45 -5.85 -5.43 -5.75
N HIS A 46 -5.43 -5.94 -6.91
CA HIS A 46 -5.67 -7.33 -7.29
C HIS A 46 -4.52 -7.83 -8.16
N GLU A 47 -4.11 -9.09 -7.98
CA GLU A 47 -3.05 -9.76 -8.75
C GLU A 47 -3.26 -9.82 -10.29
N ARG A 48 -4.46 -9.47 -10.77
CA ARG A 48 -4.86 -9.46 -12.20
C ARG A 48 -4.93 -8.04 -12.78
N ARG A 49 -4.67 -7.03 -11.96
CA ARG A 49 -4.72 -5.62 -12.32
C ARG A 49 -3.39 -4.97 -12.02
N GLY A 50 -2.91 -4.16 -12.96
CA GLY A 50 -1.63 -3.49 -12.80
C GLY A 50 -1.74 -2.18 -11.99
N TRP A 51 -0.57 -1.66 -11.60
CA TRP A 51 -0.40 -0.40 -10.87
C TRP A 51 0.16 0.73 -11.74
N GLN A 52 -0.02 0.67 -13.06
CA GLN A 52 0.58 1.62 -14.00
C GLN A 52 0.13 3.07 -13.76
N ALA A 53 -1.06 3.27 -13.18
CA ALA A 53 -1.58 4.59 -12.81
C ALA A 53 -1.08 5.12 -11.46
N MET A 54 -0.61 4.26 -10.54
CA MET A 54 -0.21 4.66 -9.19
C MET A 54 0.83 5.79 -9.18
N PRO A 55 1.93 5.71 -9.96
CA PRO A 55 2.93 6.78 -10.01
C PRO A 55 2.35 8.16 -10.30
N VAL A 56 1.54 8.28 -11.36
CA VAL A 56 0.98 9.58 -11.77
C VAL A 56 -0.10 10.04 -10.80
N LEU A 57 -0.92 9.13 -10.28
CA LEU A 57 -1.94 9.43 -9.29
C LEU A 57 -1.31 10.06 -8.04
N LEU A 58 -0.29 9.42 -7.45
CA LEU A 58 0.36 9.91 -6.24
C LEU A 58 1.06 11.27 -6.43
N ARG A 59 1.69 11.49 -7.60
CA ARG A 59 2.27 12.80 -7.95
C ARG A 59 1.23 13.91 -8.05
N ASN A 60 -0.01 13.54 -8.40
CA ASN A 60 -1.10 14.47 -8.63
C ASN A 60 -1.97 14.71 -7.38
N CYS A 61 -1.58 14.21 -6.21
CA CYS A 61 -2.29 14.44 -4.95
C CYS A 61 -1.42 15.25 -3.97
N PRO A 62 -1.23 16.56 -4.20
CA PRO A 62 -0.28 17.40 -3.44
C PRO A 62 -0.67 17.66 -1.99
N ARG A 63 -1.85 17.20 -1.54
CA ARG A 63 -2.37 17.35 -0.17
C ARG A 63 -2.80 16.03 0.45
N LEU A 64 -2.38 14.91 -0.15
CA LEU A 64 -2.75 13.59 0.34
C LEU A 64 -2.12 13.34 1.72
N GLU A 65 -2.94 13.05 2.72
CA GLU A 65 -2.49 12.79 4.09
C GLU A 65 -2.62 11.31 4.45
N PHE A 66 -3.66 10.65 3.95
CA PHE A 66 -3.99 9.26 4.27
C PHE A 66 -4.11 8.41 3.00
N LEU A 67 -3.39 7.30 2.96
CA LEU A 67 -3.43 6.30 1.90
C LEU A 67 -3.81 4.93 2.48
N ARG A 68 -4.97 4.41 2.08
CA ARG A 68 -5.37 3.04 2.38
C ARG A 68 -5.19 2.17 1.14
N ILE A 69 -4.53 1.03 1.31
CA ILE A 69 -4.37 0.03 0.26
C ILE A 69 -4.91 -1.30 0.78
N GLU A 70 -5.91 -1.84 0.10
CA GLU A 70 -6.45 -3.17 0.34
C GLU A 70 -5.79 -4.16 -0.63
N GLY A 71 -5.01 -5.07 -0.06
CA GLY A 71 -4.12 -5.96 -0.79
C GLY A 71 -2.88 -5.25 -1.33
N LEU A 72 -1.69 -5.74 -0.98
CA LEU A 72 -0.40 -5.26 -1.52
C LEU A 72 0.07 -6.11 -2.72
N VAL A 73 -0.87 -6.52 -3.57
CA VAL A 73 -0.62 -7.37 -4.73
C VAL A 73 -1.14 -6.72 -6.01
N HIS A 74 -0.41 -6.88 -7.10
CA HIS A 74 -0.80 -6.39 -8.41
C HIS A 74 -0.16 -7.25 -9.52
N HIS A 75 -0.71 -7.17 -10.72
CA HIS A 75 -0.09 -7.78 -11.90
C HIS A 75 1.17 -7.00 -12.28
N VAL A 76 2.33 -7.65 -12.21
CA VAL A 76 3.62 -7.01 -12.54
C VAL A 76 3.71 -6.82 -14.04
N THR A 77 3.96 -5.57 -14.45
CA THR A 77 4.18 -5.19 -15.85
C THR A 77 5.35 -4.23 -15.96
N ASP A 78 5.88 -4.05 -17.16
CA ASP A 78 6.86 -2.99 -17.44
C ASP A 78 6.28 -1.58 -17.25
N GLY A 79 4.98 -1.45 -16.98
CA GLY A 79 4.31 -0.18 -16.73
C GLY A 79 4.19 0.20 -15.25
N CYS A 80 4.54 -0.66 -14.29
CA CYS A 80 4.29 -0.37 -12.86
C CYS A 80 4.97 0.92 -12.34
N GLY A 81 6.02 1.38 -13.04
CA GLY A 81 6.71 2.62 -12.69
C GLY A 81 7.53 2.49 -11.42
N ASP A 82 7.44 3.51 -10.56
CA ASP A 82 8.30 3.70 -9.38
C ASP A 82 7.53 3.66 -8.05
N ALA A 83 6.23 3.31 -8.10
CA ALA A 83 5.36 3.15 -6.94
C ALA A 83 5.38 1.72 -6.34
N CYS A 84 6.01 0.75 -7.03
CA CYS A 84 6.25 -0.61 -6.53
C CYS A 84 7.76 -0.90 -6.44
N ASP A 85 8.11 -1.93 -5.66
CA ASP A 85 9.46 -2.55 -5.66
C ASP A 85 9.65 -3.61 -6.77
N CYS A 86 8.59 -3.88 -7.55
CA CYS A 86 8.52 -5.04 -8.42
C CYS A 86 9.54 -5.08 -9.57
N ASN A 87 10.05 -3.92 -10.00
CA ASN A 87 11.06 -3.80 -11.05
C ASN A 87 12.12 -2.77 -10.65
N TYR A 88 13.39 -3.07 -10.89
CA TYR A 88 14.48 -2.10 -10.67
C TYR A 88 14.37 -0.92 -11.63
N ARG A 89 14.50 0.32 -11.11
CA ARG A 89 14.54 1.57 -11.89
C ARG A 89 15.49 2.59 -11.27
N LYS A 90 16.09 3.44 -12.12
CA LYS A 90 16.97 4.53 -11.67
C LYS A 90 16.21 5.59 -10.86
N ASP A 91 14.95 5.84 -11.19
CA ASP A 91 14.07 6.83 -10.57
C ASP A 91 13.12 6.22 -9.52
N LYS A 92 13.54 5.12 -8.90
CA LYS A 92 12.75 4.40 -7.89
C LYS A 92 12.23 5.35 -6.79
N GLY A 93 10.92 5.22 -6.51
CA GLY A 93 10.19 6.00 -5.52
C GLY A 93 10.11 7.51 -5.76
N ARG A 94 10.42 8.02 -6.97
CA ARG A 94 10.28 9.46 -7.28
C ARG A 94 8.85 9.97 -7.04
N SER A 95 7.84 9.19 -7.42
CA SER A 95 6.43 9.52 -7.23
C SER A 95 6.00 9.49 -5.76
N LEU A 96 6.57 8.57 -4.97
CA LEU A 96 6.31 8.47 -3.53
C LEU A 96 6.93 9.67 -2.79
N LYS A 97 8.16 10.06 -3.17
CA LYS A 97 8.88 11.21 -2.59
C LYS A 97 8.15 12.54 -2.74
N SER A 98 7.38 12.70 -3.82
CA SER A 98 6.59 13.92 -4.05
C SER A 98 5.25 13.93 -3.31
N CYS A 99 4.84 12.82 -2.72
CA CYS A 99 3.52 12.65 -2.13
C CYS A 99 3.59 12.85 -0.59
N PRO A 100 2.85 13.80 -0.01
CA PRO A 100 3.00 14.20 1.40
C PRO A 100 2.24 13.29 2.38
N VAL A 101 2.04 12.02 2.03
CA VAL A 101 1.31 11.05 2.86
C VAL A 101 1.95 10.94 4.24
N LYS A 102 1.11 11.03 5.26
CA LYS A 102 1.51 10.93 6.67
C LYS A 102 1.07 9.60 7.29
N PHE A 103 0.01 9.00 6.75
CA PHE A 103 -0.62 7.81 7.29
C PHE A 103 -0.87 6.80 6.18
N ILE A 104 -0.37 5.58 6.37
CA ILE A 104 -0.67 4.44 5.49
C ILE A 104 -1.45 3.39 6.27
N GLU A 105 -2.49 2.86 5.64
CA GLU A 105 -3.21 1.68 6.11
C GLU A 105 -3.14 0.58 5.05
N ILE A 106 -2.67 -0.60 5.45
CA ILE A 106 -2.61 -1.79 4.61
C ILE A 106 -3.62 -2.79 5.15
N GLN A 107 -4.51 -3.26 4.29
CA GLN A 107 -5.53 -4.25 4.61
C GLN A 107 -5.25 -5.56 3.87
N GLY A 108 -5.59 -6.69 4.48
CA GLY A 108 -5.42 -8.02 3.86
C GLY A 108 -3.95 -8.44 3.73
N PHE A 109 -3.10 -8.06 4.68
CA PHE A 109 -1.68 -8.41 4.68
C PHE A 109 -1.46 -9.90 4.93
N ARG A 110 -0.75 -10.57 4.02
CA ARG A 110 -0.56 -12.03 4.06
C ARG A 110 0.84 -12.46 4.53
N GLY A 111 1.74 -11.50 4.82
CA GLY A 111 3.09 -11.75 5.31
C GLY A 111 4.05 -12.31 4.25
N THR A 112 3.75 -12.12 2.97
CA THR A 112 4.65 -12.60 1.92
C THR A 112 5.87 -11.69 1.77
N MET A 113 7.00 -12.24 1.35
CA MET A 113 8.21 -11.43 1.07
C MET A 113 7.96 -10.31 0.04
N LYS A 114 7.00 -10.49 -0.88
CA LYS A 114 6.62 -9.43 -1.83
C LYS A 114 5.96 -8.25 -1.12
N GLU A 115 5.07 -8.51 -0.16
CA GLU A 115 4.42 -7.47 0.63
C GLU A 115 5.41 -6.80 1.58
N MET A 116 6.33 -7.56 2.17
CA MET A 116 7.40 -7.00 3.03
C MET A 116 8.28 -6.01 2.27
N ARG A 117 8.76 -6.37 1.08
CA ARG A 117 9.52 -5.44 0.22
C ARG A 117 8.73 -4.21 -0.20
N MET A 118 7.41 -4.35 -0.37
CA MET A 118 6.54 -3.20 -0.65
C MET A 118 6.42 -2.27 0.55
N ILE A 119 6.35 -2.81 1.77
CA ILE A 119 6.38 -2.02 3.01
C ILE A 119 7.70 -1.26 3.14
N GLU A 120 8.84 -1.92 2.97
CA GLU A 120 10.16 -1.28 2.96
C GLU A 120 10.23 -0.17 1.91
N HIS A 121 9.74 -0.42 0.69
CA HIS A 121 9.68 0.59 -0.37
C HIS A 121 8.82 1.80 0.01
N PHE A 122 7.74 1.63 0.76
CA PHE A 122 6.98 2.77 1.27
C PHE A 122 7.71 3.51 2.39
N LEU A 123 8.35 2.80 3.31
CA LEU A 123 9.12 3.39 4.40
C LEU A 123 10.33 4.18 3.89
N ASP A 124 11.01 3.70 2.85
CA ASP A 124 12.17 4.34 2.24
C ASP A 124 11.83 5.62 1.47
N TYR A 125 10.65 5.66 0.82
CA TYR A 125 10.36 6.68 -0.21
C TYR A 125 9.21 7.63 0.11
N PHE A 126 8.43 7.43 1.18
CA PHE A 126 7.50 8.45 1.68
C PHE A 126 8.14 9.29 2.81
N PRO A 127 8.72 10.46 2.52
CA PRO A 127 9.49 11.24 3.49
C PRO A 127 8.64 11.81 4.64
N CYS A 128 7.33 11.96 4.44
CA CYS A 128 6.40 12.52 5.43
C CYS A 128 5.69 11.46 6.26
N LEU A 129 5.92 10.17 6.00
CA LEU A 129 5.18 9.09 6.64
C LEU A 129 5.47 9.06 8.14
N LYS A 130 4.40 9.07 8.95
CA LYS A 130 4.46 9.08 10.42
C LYS A 130 3.96 7.79 11.04
N GLU A 131 2.94 7.19 10.45
CA GLU A 131 2.38 5.93 10.96
C GLU A 131 1.93 5.04 9.80
N MET A 132 2.24 3.75 9.91
CA MET A 132 1.77 2.69 9.03
C MET A 132 1.05 1.64 9.87
N ARG A 133 -0.21 1.35 9.53
CA ARG A 133 -1.00 0.29 10.16
C ARG A 133 -1.20 -0.85 9.18
N ILE A 134 -0.84 -2.05 9.59
CA ILE A 134 -0.88 -3.26 8.76
C ILE A 134 -1.87 -4.22 9.39
N TYR A 135 -2.96 -4.53 8.69
CA TYR A 135 -4.01 -5.43 9.14
C TYR A 135 -3.86 -6.78 8.44
N ILE A 136 -3.72 -7.84 9.23
CA ILE A 136 -3.53 -9.21 8.73
C ILE A 136 -4.79 -9.70 8.01
N GLU A 137 -4.61 -10.47 6.94
CA GLU A 137 -5.69 -11.21 6.28
C GLU A 137 -6.19 -12.38 7.16
N GLU A 138 -7.47 -12.35 7.52
CA GLU A 138 -8.07 -13.31 8.46
C GLU A 138 -9.01 -14.31 7.79
N ASN A 139 -9.58 -13.93 6.65
CA ASN A 139 -10.63 -14.68 5.97
C ASN A 139 -10.05 -15.74 5.02
N ALA A 140 -8.81 -15.55 4.56
CA ALA A 140 -8.12 -16.51 3.69
C ALA A 140 -7.05 -17.34 4.43
N PRO A 141 -6.69 -18.54 3.94
CA PRO A 141 -5.48 -19.22 4.34
C PRO A 141 -4.25 -18.40 3.94
N THR A 142 -3.36 -18.14 4.89
CA THR A 142 -2.10 -17.42 4.69
C THR A 142 -0.96 -18.15 5.41
N PRO A 143 0.30 -17.98 4.95
CA PRO A 143 1.46 -18.47 5.68
C PRO A 143 1.44 -18.02 7.15
N LEU A 144 1.14 -16.74 7.40
CA LEU A 144 0.99 -16.18 8.75
C LEU A 144 0.01 -16.92 9.67
N ARG A 145 -0.99 -17.62 9.12
CA ARG A 145 -1.99 -18.37 9.92
C ARG A 145 -1.60 -19.81 10.16
N ASN A 146 -0.75 -20.39 9.31
CA ASN A 146 -0.52 -21.83 9.23
C ASN A 146 0.92 -22.22 9.57
N ASP A 147 1.85 -21.27 9.46
CA ASP A 147 3.28 -21.45 9.67
C ASP A 147 3.74 -20.51 10.78
N PHE A 148 4.15 -21.11 11.90
CA PHE A 148 4.53 -20.37 13.10
C PHE A 148 5.88 -19.66 12.92
N GLU A 149 6.87 -20.34 12.34
CA GLU A 149 8.19 -19.77 12.08
C GLU A 149 8.09 -18.58 11.12
N ALA A 150 7.28 -18.72 10.05
CA ALA A 150 7.02 -17.61 9.15
C ALA A 150 6.29 -16.44 9.84
N SER A 151 5.40 -16.72 10.80
CA SER A 151 4.71 -15.67 11.56
C SER A 151 5.64 -14.94 12.53
N GLU A 152 6.53 -15.67 13.23
CA GLU A 152 7.53 -15.06 14.12
C GLU A 152 8.49 -14.17 13.34
N LEU A 153 9.00 -14.65 12.21
CA LEU A 153 9.91 -13.88 11.36
C LEU A 153 9.27 -12.57 10.87
N VAL A 154 8.00 -12.60 10.44
CA VAL A 154 7.31 -11.38 9.99
C VAL A 154 7.07 -10.41 11.13
N VAL A 155 6.74 -10.90 12.33
CA VAL A 155 6.60 -10.05 13.52
C VAL A 155 7.93 -9.39 13.84
N GLU A 156 9.01 -10.16 13.96
CA GLU A 156 10.37 -9.67 14.22
C GLU A 156 10.78 -8.58 13.22
N MET A 157 10.64 -8.85 11.92
CA MET A 157 10.94 -7.86 10.87
C MET A 157 10.14 -6.56 11.00
N ILE A 158 8.85 -6.63 11.36
CA ILE A 158 8.03 -5.43 11.55
C ILE A 158 8.43 -4.68 12.83
N GLU A 159 8.87 -5.39 13.86
CA GLU A 159 9.39 -4.77 15.08
C GLU A 159 10.70 -4.04 14.82
N ASP A 160 11.60 -4.62 14.04
CA ASP A 160 12.86 -3.99 13.64
C ASP A 160 12.66 -2.68 12.89
N TYR A 161 11.55 -2.53 12.13
CA TYR A 161 11.25 -1.26 11.45
C TYR A 161 11.09 -0.07 12.41
N LYS A 162 10.75 -0.31 13.69
CA LYS A 162 10.66 0.76 14.69
C LYS A 162 12.02 1.41 14.95
N ASP A 163 13.10 0.65 14.84
CA ASP A 163 14.46 1.11 15.07
C ASP A 163 15.13 1.60 13.78
N MET A 164 14.69 1.08 12.61
CA MET A 164 15.23 1.46 11.31
C MET A 164 14.63 2.74 10.72
N TYR A 165 13.36 3.04 11.04
CA TYR A 165 12.61 4.10 10.37
C TYR A 165 11.98 5.10 11.35
N ASN A 166 11.92 6.36 10.93
CA ASN A 166 11.19 7.42 11.65
C ASN A 166 9.67 7.34 11.44
N CYS A 167 9.13 6.13 11.32
CA CYS A 167 7.72 5.83 11.10
C CYS A 167 7.24 4.83 12.15
N LYS A 168 6.10 5.10 12.77
CA LYS A 168 5.45 4.15 13.66
C LYS A 168 4.76 3.06 12.86
N VAL A 169 5.39 1.88 12.75
CA VAL A 169 4.78 0.70 12.11
C VAL A 169 4.05 -0.13 13.16
N LYS A 170 2.81 -0.52 12.86
CA LYS A 170 1.99 -1.39 13.71
C LYS A 170 1.42 -2.54 12.91
N LEU A 171 1.71 -3.75 13.34
CA LEU A 171 0.96 -4.94 12.93
C LEU A 171 -0.28 -5.07 13.82
N LEU A 172 -1.45 -5.21 13.20
CA LEU A 172 -2.75 -5.29 13.85
C LEU A 172 -3.46 -6.56 13.41
N MET A 173 -4.11 -7.19 14.39
CA MET A 173 -4.84 -8.43 14.24
C MET A 173 -6.12 -8.39 15.07
N SER A 174 -7.13 -9.17 14.68
CA SER A 174 -8.32 -9.34 15.51
C SER A 174 -8.03 -10.18 16.74
N ASP A 175 -8.92 -10.05 17.73
CA ASP A 175 -8.92 -10.83 18.96
C ASP A 175 -8.89 -12.35 18.69
N TYR A 176 -9.45 -12.81 17.57
CA TYR A 176 -9.41 -14.22 17.18
C TYR A 176 -7.98 -14.70 16.92
N LEU A 177 -7.16 -13.93 16.18
CA LEU A 177 -5.78 -14.31 15.92
C LEU A 177 -4.90 -14.18 17.16
N VAL A 178 -5.12 -13.15 17.98
CA VAL A 178 -4.44 -12.99 19.28
C VAL A 178 -4.62 -14.25 20.13
N ASN A 179 -5.86 -14.72 20.26
CA ASN A 179 -6.17 -15.95 21.00
C ASN A 179 -5.54 -17.19 20.37
N LYS A 180 -5.51 -17.31 19.04
CA LYS A 180 -4.88 -18.44 18.35
C LYS A 180 -3.37 -18.49 18.56
N TRP A 181 -2.69 -17.35 18.52
CA TRP A 181 -1.23 -17.26 18.71
C TRP A 181 -0.84 -17.46 20.18
N THR A 182 -1.64 -16.97 21.12
CA THR A 182 -1.39 -17.12 22.57
C THR A 182 -1.79 -18.47 23.14
N ALA A 183 -2.65 -19.25 22.46
CA ALA A 183 -3.13 -20.55 22.94
C ALA A 183 -2.21 -21.75 22.63
N ARG A 184 -1.04 -21.56 22.01
CA ARG A 184 -0.09 -22.67 21.76
C ARG A 184 0.98 -22.73 22.85
N PRO A 185 1.21 -23.88 23.52
CA PRO A 185 2.23 -23.98 24.55
C PRO A 185 3.62 -23.89 23.94
N SER A 186 4.53 -23.22 24.66
CA SER A 186 5.98 -23.35 24.49
C SER A 186 6.34 -24.83 24.52
N LEU A 187 7.01 -25.31 23.47
CA LEU A 187 7.68 -26.61 23.47
C LEU A 187 8.84 -26.60 24.47
#